data_AF-A0A815UDG2-F1
#
_entry.id   AF-A0A815UDG2-F1
#
_cell.length_a   1.000
_cell.length_b   1.000
_cell.length_c   1.000
_cell.angle_alpha   90.00
_cell.angle_beta   90.00
_cell.angle_gamma   90.00
#
_symmetry.space_group_name_H-M   'P 1'
#
loop_
_entity.id
_entity.type
_entity.pdbx_description
1 polymer ?
#
loop_
_entity_poly.entity_id
_entity_poly.type
_entity_poly.pdbx_seq_one_letter_code
_entity_poly.pdbx_strand_id
1 'polypeptide(L)'
;MQSNGKHNHLVQLEEIEVKLFQEALRVRVINETTPISKIYDEDMAKAHLSPETLANVPLVSSINSALNRTRRKRTPVLPTCCSFDIIPDL
;
A
#
# COMPACT_ATOMS: atom_id res chain seq x y z
N MET A 1 -15.23 23.32 -6.94
CA MET A 1 -14.20 22.35 -7.37
C MET A 1 -14.81 21.49 -8.45
N GLN A 2 -14.36 21.62 -9.70
CA GLN A 2 -14.90 20.88 -10.85
C GLN A 2 -14.08 19.62 -11.07
N SER A 3 -14.70 18.44 -10.96
CA SER A 3 -14.10 17.17 -11.39
C SER A 3 -14.26 17.04 -12.91
N ASN A 4 -13.33 17.62 -13.67
CA ASN A 4 -13.30 17.47 -15.13
C ASN A 4 -12.69 16.12 -15.52
N GLY A 5 -13.56 15.11 -15.59
CA GLY A 5 -13.29 13.81 -16.17
C GLY A 5 -14.58 13.04 -16.30
N LYS A 6 -15.14 12.92 -17.51
CA LYS A 6 -16.29 12.05 -17.76
C LYS A 6 -15.83 10.60 -17.56
N HIS A 7 -16.08 10.04 -16.38
CA HIS A 7 -15.97 8.61 -16.13
C HIS A 7 -17.11 7.93 -16.91
N ASN A 8 -16.84 7.50 -18.14
CA ASN A 8 -17.84 6.90 -19.02
C ASN A 8 -17.98 5.38 -18.79
N HIS A 9 -17.73 4.91 -17.57
CA HIS A 9 -17.90 3.54 -17.13
C HIS A 9 -18.73 3.55 -15.85
N LEU A 10 -19.63 2.57 -15.72
CA LEU A 10 -20.34 2.34 -14.46
C LEU A 10 -19.29 2.01 -13.40
N VAL A 11 -19.40 2.64 -12.24
CA VAL A 11 -18.58 2.25 -11.09
C VAL A 11 -19.03 0.85 -10.68
N GLN A 12 -18.14 -0.12 -10.86
CA GLN A 12 -18.36 -1.49 -10.42
C GLN A 12 -18.30 -1.52 -8.89
N LEU A 13 -19.34 -2.06 -8.25
CA LEU A 13 -19.44 -2.13 -6.79
C LEU A 13 -18.26 -2.93 -6.23
N GLU A 14 -17.84 -3.93 -6.99
CA GLU A 14 -16.74 -4.84 -6.72
C GLU A 14 -15.42 -4.09 -6.58
N GLU A 15 -15.17 -3.11 -7.45
CA GLU A 15 -13.98 -2.27 -7.36
C GLU A 15 -13.96 -1.39 -6.11
N ILE A 16 -15.13 -0.90 -5.68
CA ILE A 16 -15.24 -0.10 -4.46
C ILE A 16 -14.91 -0.98 -3.25
N GLU A 17 -15.49 -2.17 -3.15
CA GLU A 17 -15.24 -3.10 -2.04
C GLU A 17 -13.76 -3.47 -1.94
N VAL A 18 -13.12 -3.79 -3.07
CA VAL A 18 -11.68 -4.10 -3.12
C VAL A 18 -10.84 -2.90 -2.66
N LYS A 19 -11.21 -1.67 -3.05
CA LYS A 19 -10.49 -0.46 -2.62
C LYS A 19 -10.66 -0.19 -1.12
N LEU A 20 -11.87 -0.38 -0.58
CA LEU A 20 -12.14 -0.23 0.84
C LEU A 20 -11.35 -1.25 1.66
N PHE A 21 -11.33 -2.51 1.21
CA PHE A 21 -10.52 -3.57 1.82
C PHE A 21 -9.01 -3.20 1.84
N GLN A 22 -8.47 -2.77 0.69
CA GLN A 22 -7.06 -2.36 0.61
C GLN A 22 -6.73 -1.20 1.54
N GLU A 23 -7.62 -0.23 1.68
CA GLU A 23 -7.38 0.93 2.54
C GLU A 23 -7.41 0.54 4.02
N ALA A 24 -8.40 -0.26 4.44
CA ALA A 24 -8.47 -0.79 5.80
C ALA A 24 -7.20 -1.56 6.18
N LEU A 25 -6.73 -2.43 5.27
CA LEU A 25 -5.52 -3.21 5.47
C LEU A 25 -4.27 -2.31 5.56
N ARG A 26 -4.15 -1.30 4.70
CA ARG A 26 -3.02 -0.34 4.75
C ARG A 26 -2.98 0.41 6.06
N VAL A 27 -4.13 0.91 6.54
CA VAL A 27 -4.23 1.62 7.82
C VAL A 27 -3.78 0.71 8.95
N ARG A 28 -4.25 -0.54 8.96
CA ARG A 28 -3.90 -1.52 9.98
C ARG A 28 -2.41 -1.87 9.97
N VAL A 29 -1.82 -2.11 8.81
CA VAL A 29 -0.39 -2.40 8.63
C VAL A 29 0.52 -1.23 9.05
N ILE A 30 0.04 0.01 8.95
CA ILE A 30 0.81 1.18 9.41
C ILE A 30 0.77 1.29 10.93
N ASN A 31 -0.35 0.95 11.56
CA ASN A 31 -0.56 1.12 13.00
C ASN A 31 -0.06 -0.07 13.83
N GLU A 32 -0.07 -1.28 13.27
CA GLU A 32 0.35 -2.50 13.95
C GLU A 32 1.78 -2.90 13.56
N THR A 33 2.51 -3.49 14.51
CA THR A 33 3.81 -4.16 14.27
C THR A 33 3.65 -5.59 13.75
N THR A 34 2.42 -6.09 13.62
CA THR A 34 2.11 -7.42 13.11
C THR A 34 2.59 -7.57 11.65
N PRO A 35 3.16 -8.71 11.26
CA PRO A 35 3.53 -8.96 9.87
C PRO A 35 2.35 -8.83 8.91
N ILE A 36 2.60 -8.26 7.73
CA ILE A 36 1.59 -7.96 6.71
C ILE A 36 0.86 -9.23 6.25
N SER A 37 1.56 -10.37 6.17
CA SER A 37 0.94 -11.66 5.84
C SER A 37 -0.13 -12.06 6.84
N LYS A 38 0.14 -11.94 8.14
CA LYS A 38 -0.83 -12.27 9.19
C LYS A 38 -2.05 -11.34 9.16
N ILE A 39 -1.81 -10.03 9.01
CA ILE A 39 -2.89 -9.05 8.89
C ILE A 39 -3.76 -9.37 7.66
N TYR A 40 -3.14 -9.69 6.52
CA TYR A 40 -3.84 -10.04 5.30
C TYR A 40 -4.72 -11.28 5.49
N ASP A 41 -4.19 -12.37 6.03
CA ASP A 41 -4.96 -13.61 6.25
C ASP A 41 -6.14 -13.39 7.19
N GLU A 42 -5.94 -12.62 8.27
CA GLU A 42 -7.01 -12.27 9.21
C GLU A 42 -8.09 -11.39 8.58
N ASP A 43 -7.70 -10.37 7.82
CA ASP A 43 -8.64 -9.45 7.19
C ASP A 43 -9.39 -10.16 6.05
N MET A 44 -8.72 -11.04 5.30
CA MET A 44 -9.36 -11.89 4.29
C MET A 44 -10.41 -12.82 4.90
N ALA A 45 -10.14 -13.40 6.07
CA ALA A 45 -11.10 -14.25 6.78
C ALA A 45 -12.32 -13.46 7.29
N LYS A 46 -12.15 -12.17 7.62
CA LYS A 46 -13.21 -11.29 8.15
C LYS A 46 -14.02 -10.57 7.07
N ALA A 47 -13.43 -10.34 5.90
CA ALA A 47 -14.00 -9.46 4.89
C ALA A 47 -15.27 -9.99 4.21
N HIS A 48 -15.60 -11.29 4.38
CA HIS A 48 -16.80 -11.93 3.84
C HIS A 48 -17.14 -11.49 2.40
N LEU A 49 -16.10 -11.41 1.56
CA LEU A 49 -16.19 -10.89 0.20
C LEU A 49 -16.96 -11.85 -0.71
N SER A 50 -17.67 -11.29 -1.70
CA SER A 50 -18.30 -12.09 -2.75
C SER A 50 -17.22 -12.79 -3.60
N PRO A 51 -17.56 -13.88 -4.31
CA PRO A 51 -16.59 -14.57 -5.17
C PRO A 51 -16.03 -13.66 -6.28
N GLU A 52 -16.85 -12.74 -6.79
CA GLU A 52 -16.47 -11.78 -7.82
C GLU A 52 -15.52 -10.72 -7.28
N THR A 53 -15.73 -10.24 -6.05
CA THR A 53 -14.81 -9.29 -5.42
C THR A 53 -13.52 -9.96 -4.99
N LEU A 54 -13.59 -11.20 -4.49
CA LEU A 54 -12.43 -12.00 -4.11
C LEU A 54 -11.45 -12.22 -5.28
N ALA A 55 -11.96 -12.47 -6.48
CA ALA A 55 -11.15 -12.61 -7.69
C ALA A 55 -10.34 -11.34 -8.03
N ASN A 56 -10.81 -10.18 -7.58
CA ASN A 56 -10.20 -8.88 -7.82
C ASN A 56 -9.31 -8.41 -6.65
N VAL A 57 -9.29 -9.12 -5.52
CA VAL A 57 -8.43 -8.77 -4.38
C VAL A 57 -6.96 -9.01 -4.76
N PRO A 58 -6.07 -8.02 -4.58
CA PRO A 58 -4.65 -8.20 -4.87
C PRO A 58 -3.99 -9.15 -3.87
N LEU A 59 -2.99 -9.89 -4.37
CA LEU A 59 -2.12 -10.71 -3.55
C LEU A 59 -1.35 -9.88 -2.52
N VAL A 60 -1.01 -10.52 -1.40
CA VAL A 60 -0.22 -9.93 -0.32
C VAL A 60 1.13 -9.36 -0.79
N SER A 61 1.76 -9.98 -1.79
CA SER A 61 3.02 -9.51 -2.39
C SER A 61 2.87 -8.17 -3.11
N SER A 62 1.75 -7.97 -3.83
CA SER A 62 1.40 -6.72 -4.49
C SER A 62 1.16 -5.60 -3.48
N ILE A 63 0.47 -5.91 -2.39
CA ILE A 63 0.23 -4.97 -1.28
C ILE A 63 1.55 -4.57 -0.61
N ASN A 64 2.41 -5.54 -0.29
CA ASN A 64 3.75 -5.31 0.26
C ASN A 64 4.58 -4.39 -0.64
N SER A 65 4.58 -4.66 -1.95
CA SER A 65 5.30 -3.85 -2.94
C SER A 65 4.78 -2.41 -2.97
N ALA A 66 3.45 -2.21 -2.95
CA ALA A 66 2.84 -0.89 -2.90
C ALA A 66 3.18 -0.13 -1.62
N LEU A 67 3.13 -0.79 -0.46
CA LEU A 67 3.51 -0.21 0.82
C LEU A 67 4.99 0.20 0.85
N ASN A 68 5.89 -0.68 0.40
CA ASN A 68 7.31 -0.40 0.32
C ASN A 68 7.60 0.77 -0.62
N ARG A 69 6.91 0.85 -1.76
CA ARG A 69 7.00 2.00 -2.67
C ARG A 69 6.58 3.30 -1.97
N THR A 70 5.49 3.28 -1.22
CA THR A 70 5.03 4.45 -0.46
C THR A 70 6.01 4.84 0.65
N ARG A 71 6.56 3.86 1.38
CA ARG A 71 7.59 4.09 2.40
C ARG A 71 8.86 4.72 1.80
N ARG A 72 9.36 4.19 0.69
CA ARG A 72 10.53 4.72 -0.03
C ARG A 72 10.35 6.17 -0.47
N LYS A 73 9.14 6.56 -0.90
CA LYS A 73 8.83 7.96 -1.26
C LYS A 73 8.81 8.90 -0.06
N ARG A 74 8.56 8.39 1.16
CA ARG A 74 8.50 9.18 2.39
C ARG A 74 9.86 9.33 3.06
N THR A 75 10.71 8.32 2.96
CA THR A 75 12.09 8.41 3.47
C THR A 75 12.91 9.29 2.52
N PRO A 76 13.44 10.45 2.97
CA PRO A 76 14.39 11.20 2.16
C PRO A 76 15.56 10.27 1.82
N VAL A 77 15.94 10.24 0.54
CA VAL A 77 17.15 9.53 0.11
C VAL A 77 18.29 10.19 0.89
N LEU A 78 19.03 9.40 1.67
CA LEU A 78 20.22 9.92 2.35
C LEU A 78 21.10 10.57 1.27
N PRO A 79 21.57 11.81 1.49
CA PRO A 79 22.47 12.44 0.55
C PRO A 79 23.64 11.47 0.32
N THR A 80 23.92 11.17 -0.94
CA THR A 80 25.10 10.39 -1.33
C THR A 80 26.33 11.25 -1.06
N CYS A 81 26.74 11.34 0.21
CA CYS A 81 27.97 12.00 0.61
C CYS A 81 29.15 11.07 0.28
N CYS A 82 29.54 11.04 -0.99
CA CYS A 82 30.87 10.59 -1.36
C CYS A 82 31.82 11.80 -1.34
N SER A 83 32.25 12.17 -0.14
CA SER A 83 33.54 12.83 0.11
C SER A 83 33.74 12.83 1.63
N PHE A 84 34.11 11.67 2.16
CA PHE A 84 34.78 11.61 3.44
C PHE A 84 36.17 12.21 3.20
N ASP A 85 36.27 13.53 3.25
CA ASP A 85 37.57 14.20 3.23
C ASP A 85 38.30 13.73 4.49
N ILE A 86 39.27 12.85 4.28
CA ILE A 86 40.23 12.43 5.28
C ILE A 86 40.84 13.73 5.81
N ILE A 87 40.53 14.11 7.05
CA ILE A 87 41.25 15.18 7.74
C ILE A 87 42.65 14.59 8.01
N PRO A 88 43.74 15.08 7.39
CA PRO A 88 45.06 14.65 7.79
C PRO A 88 45.31 15.26 9.18
N ASP A 89 45.60 14.41 10.16
CA ASP A 89 46.10 14.84 11.46
C ASP A 89 47.38 15.68 11.26
N LEU A 90 47.43 16.81 11.97
CA LEU A 90 48.50 17.82 12.00
C LEU A 90 49.89 17.26 12.30
#